data_AF-A0A7D3X255-F1
#
_entry.id   AF-A0A7D3X255-F1
#
_cell.length_a   1.000
_cell.length_b   1.000
_cell.length_c   1.000
_cell.angle_alpha   90.00
_cell.angle_beta   90.00
_cell.angle_gamma   90.00
#
_symmetry.space_group_name_H-M   'P 1'
#
loop_
_entity.id
_entity.type
_entity.pdbx_description
1 polymer ?
#
loop_
_entity_poly.entity_id
_entity_poly.type
_entity_poly.pdbx_seq_one_letter_code
_entity_poly.pdbx_strand_id
1 'polypeptide(L)'
;MPLLVASAAAAQSLPVLSQNPPNLRWQEIRSPHFRVLYPKGLDTAAQRTASRLEAVHGPDGATLGVQARPIAVVMQNQTTVSNAFVTFLPRHAEFFTTPDQGQGLGTVDWLDGLVVHEFRHVNQFDKARQGFGRVVVPLLGDGGLGVAAVGVPQWFFEGDAVGSETALTRSGRGRIPYFGVGLRANLLADRLYNYQKAVSGSLRDNVPDWYVLGYYLTSYAKAHYGPDVWRRALDEYYRFPFYPFSFSNGLRHTTGLRVEDLYARTMRELDSTWRAQQASRPALTPVRELAGQADTRVFTQYQYPQYVNDSTVLALKSGLGDIAQLVLLGRHGREKRVFTLGQQNIPQMLSVGGGKVVWPEFRQAPAGASASTPS
;
A
#
# COMPACT_ATOMS: atom_id res chain seq x y z
N MET A 1 30.79 -16.18 -38.32
CA MET A 1 30.79 -15.32 -37.13
C MET A 1 29.35 -14.89 -36.85
N PRO A 2 28.68 -15.37 -35.79
CA PRO A 2 27.35 -14.90 -35.47
C PRO A 2 27.44 -13.55 -34.76
N LEU A 3 26.77 -12.54 -35.31
CA LEU A 3 26.58 -11.24 -34.67
C LEU A 3 25.70 -11.44 -33.42
N LEU A 4 26.28 -11.18 -32.25
CA LEU A 4 25.54 -10.97 -31.01
C LEU A 4 24.81 -9.63 -31.12
N VAL A 5 23.49 -9.70 -31.35
CA VAL A 5 22.61 -8.54 -31.16
C VAL A 5 22.52 -8.32 -29.66
N ALA A 6 23.27 -7.35 -29.15
CA ALA A 6 23.11 -6.85 -27.80
C ALA A 6 21.77 -6.09 -27.75
N SER A 7 20.71 -6.77 -27.34
CA SER A 7 19.47 -6.12 -26.93
C SER A 7 19.79 -5.24 -25.73
N ALA A 8 19.68 -3.92 -25.89
CA ALA A 8 19.72 -2.98 -24.78
C ALA A 8 18.59 -3.35 -23.81
N ALA A 9 18.94 -4.02 -22.73
CA ALA A 9 18.03 -4.21 -21.61
C ALA A 9 17.77 -2.81 -21.05
N ALA A 10 16.56 -2.29 -21.25
CA ALA A 10 16.10 -1.13 -20.50
C ALA A 10 16.09 -1.54 -19.03
N ALA A 11 17.11 -1.10 -18.29
CA ALA A 11 17.15 -1.26 -16.84
C ALA A 11 15.89 -0.61 -16.27
N GLN A 12 15.16 -1.37 -15.46
CA GLN A 12 13.99 -0.89 -14.74
C GLN A 12 14.39 0.38 -13.98
N SER A 13 13.71 1.49 -14.26
CA SER A 13 13.92 2.74 -13.57
C SER A 13 13.51 2.56 -12.11
N LEU A 14 14.49 2.55 -11.20
CA LEU A 14 14.27 3.02 -9.83
C LEU A 14 13.53 4.38 -9.92
N PRO A 15 12.65 4.72 -8.96
CA PRO A 15 11.98 6.01 -8.99
C PRO A 15 13.03 7.11 -9.16
N VAL A 16 12.94 7.86 -10.27
CA VAL A 16 13.81 9.02 -10.51
C VAL A 16 13.30 10.10 -9.57
N LEU A 17 13.86 10.14 -8.37
CA LEU A 17 13.57 11.19 -7.41
C LEU A 17 14.08 12.53 -7.96
N SER A 18 13.31 13.59 -7.74
CA SER A 18 13.83 14.95 -7.91
C SER A 18 15.10 15.09 -7.09
N GLN A 19 16.15 15.61 -7.70
CA GLN A 19 17.43 15.73 -7.02
C GLN A 19 17.34 16.77 -5.92
N ASN A 20 17.81 16.40 -4.73
CA ASN A 20 17.90 17.34 -3.61
C ASN A 20 18.80 18.53 -3.97
N PRO A 21 18.49 19.74 -3.47
CA PRO A 21 19.32 20.89 -3.74
C PRO A 21 20.75 20.67 -3.20
N PRO A 22 21.79 21.08 -3.93
CA PRO A 22 23.18 20.73 -3.60
C PRO A 22 23.69 21.36 -2.30
N ASN A 23 23.01 22.41 -1.81
CA ASN A 23 23.31 23.06 -0.54
C ASN A 23 22.63 22.39 0.67
N LEU A 24 21.83 21.32 0.47
CA LEU A 24 21.17 20.59 1.54
C LEU A 24 22.21 19.95 2.46
N ARG A 25 22.20 20.37 3.73
CA ARG A 25 23.13 19.85 4.74
C ARG A 25 22.52 18.62 5.39
N TRP A 26 23.23 17.49 5.29
CA TRP A 26 22.83 16.22 5.87
C TRP A 26 23.49 16.01 7.24
N GLN A 27 22.76 15.33 8.11
CA GLN A 27 23.19 14.84 9.41
C GLN A 27 22.90 13.34 9.52
N GLU A 28 23.47 12.70 10.52
CA GLU A 28 23.41 11.25 10.70
C GLU A 28 23.21 10.88 12.16
N ILE A 29 22.31 9.91 12.41
CA ILE A 29 22.21 9.18 13.67
C ILE A 29 22.62 7.74 13.40
N ARG A 30 23.59 7.23 14.18
CA ARG A 30 23.98 5.82 14.19
C ARG A 30 23.41 5.12 15.40
N SER A 31 22.85 3.94 15.17
CA SER A 31 22.43 2.99 16.19
C SER A 31 22.98 1.59 15.82
N PRO A 32 22.83 0.57 16.68
CA PRO A 32 23.37 -0.76 16.39
C PRO A 32 22.93 -1.35 15.05
N HIS A 33 21.67 -1.13 14.63
CA HIS A 33 21.10 -1.72 13.43
C HIS A 33 20.77 -0.71 12.32
N PHE A 34 20.86 0.60 12.59
CA PHE A 34 20.43 1.60 11.62
C PHE A 34 21.41 2.77 11.50
N ARG A 35 21.47 3.31 10.28
CA ARG A 35 22.08 4.61 9.99
C ARG A 35 21.01 5.53 9.40
N VAL A 36 20.50 6.45 10.20
CA VAL A 36 19.46 7.39 9.77
C VAL A 36 20.13 8.66 9.25
N LEU A 37 20.00 8.91 7.95
CA LEU A 37 20.49 10.10 7.25
C LEU A 37 19.34 11.08 7.07
N TYR A 38 19.51 12.33 7.48
CA TYR A 38 18.43 13.32 7.44
C TYR A 38 18.94 14.76 7.19
N PRO A 39 18.15 15.62 6.55
CA PRO A 39 18.44 17.05 6.43
C PRO A 39 18.46 17.77 7.78
N LYS A 40 19.39 18.71 7.94
CA LYS A 40 19.48 19.58 9.13
C LYS A 40 18.14 20.26 9.41
N GLY A 41 17.67 20.19 10.66
CA GLY A 41 16.37 20.71 11.09
C GLY A 41 15.28 19.65 11.29
N LEU A 42 15.57 18.37 10.96
CA LEU A 42 14.70 17.22 11.27
C LEU A 42 15.17 16.42 12.49
N ASP A 43 16.05 16.98 13.32
CA ASP A 43 16.75 16.30 14.42
C ASP A 43 15.82 15.50 15.33
N THR A 44 14.73 16.11 15.82
CA THR A 44 13.75 15.45 16.69
C THR A 44 13.04 14.29 16.00
N ALA A 45 12.61 14.49 14.75
CA ALA A 45 11.94 13.44 13.97
C ALA A 45 12.89 12.28 13.66
N ALA A 46 14.16 12.58 13.35
CA ALA A 46 15.18 11.58 13.07
C ALA A 46 15.54 10.76 14.33
N GLN A 47 15.66 11.40 15.50
CA GLN A 47 15.88 10.70 16.77
C GLN A 47 14.71 9.77 17.14
N ARG A 48 13.46 10.23 16.96
CA ARG A 48 12.28 9.40 17.18
C ARG A 48 12.25 8.22 16.21
N THR A 49 12.53 8.46 14.92
CA THR A 49 12.58 7.44 13.88
C THR A 49 13.65 6.39 14.18
N ALA A 50 14.88 6.79 14.54
CA ALA A 50 15.95 5.87 14.92
C ALA A 50 15.58 5.03 16.15
N SER A 51 15.01 5.66 17.18
CA SER A 51 14.56 4.97 18.39
C SER A 51 13.45 3.96 18.08
N ARG A 52 12.52 4.34 17.19
CA ARG A 52 11.41 3.47 16.76
C ARG A 52 11.90 2.29 15.94
N LEU A 53 12.84 2.51 15.02
CA LEU A 53 13.48 1.46 14.22
C LEU A 53 14.15 0.40 15.13
N GLU A 54 14.92 0.84 16.12
CA GLU A 54 15.53 -0.08 17.10
C GLU A 54 14.48 -0.82 17.92
N ALA A 55 13.41 -0.14 18.35
CA ALA A 55 12.33 -0.78 19.12
C ALA A 55 11.60 -1.88 18.33
N VAL A 56 11.49 -1.77 17.00
CA VAL A 56 10.79 -2.76 16.17
C VAL A 56 11.73 -3.75 15.49
N HIS A 57 13.05 -3.59 15.59
CA HIS A 57 14.04 -4.42 14.89
C HIS A 57 13.80 -5.93 15.09
N GLY A 58 13.73 -6.37 16.35
CA GLY A 58 13.43 -7.76 16.70
C GLY A 58 11.98 -8.16 16.44
N PRO A 59 10.98 -7.45 17.00
CA PRO A 59 9.57 -7.83 16.88
C PRO A 59 9.07 -7.94 15.43
N ASP A 60 9.51 -7.07 14.53
CA ASP A 60 9.05 -7.06 13.14
C ASP A 60 9.55 -8.27 12.34
N GLY A 61 10.80 -8.70 12.56
CA GLY A 61 11.38 -9.88 11.90
C GLY A 61 10.92 -11.22 12.49
N ALA A 62 10.37 -11.23 13.70
CA ALA A 62 10.12 -12.43 14.49
C ALA A 62 9.25 -13.48 13.77
N THR A 63 8.14 -13.05 13.14
CA THR A 63 7.21 -13.97 12.46
C THR A 63 7.77 -14.58 11.17
N LEU A 64 8.82 -13.99 10.60
CA LEU A 64 9.57 -14.55 9.44
C LEU A 64 10.80 -15.34 9.87
N GLY A 65 11.18 -15.28 11.16
CA GLY A 65 12.39 -15.90 11.68
C GLY A 65 13.66 -15.27 11.11
N VAL A 66 13.64 -13.96 10.89
CA VAL A 66 14.79 -13.20 10.37
C VAL A 66 15.14 -12.05 11.31
N GLN A 67 16.40 -11.65 11.27
CA GLN A 67 16.87 -10.40 11.87
C GLN A 67 17.57 -9.61 10.79
N ALA A 68 17.02 -8.45 10.45
CA ALA A 68 17.57 -7.64 9.38
C ALA A 68 19.00 -7.20 9.70
N ARG A 69 19.89 -7.32 8.71
CA ARG A 69 21.25 -6.76 8.81
C ARG A 69 21.19 -5.24 8.79
N PRO A 70 22.19 -4.55 9.37
CA PRO A 70 22.19 -3.09 9.42
C PRO A 70 21.86 -2.42 8.09
N ILE A 71 21.06 -1.36 8.12
CA ILE A 71 20.59 -0.67 6.91
C ILE A 71 20.59 0.85 7.10
N ALA A 72 20.79 1.58 6.00
CA ALA A 72 20.61 3.03 5.98
C ALA A 72 19.13 3.39 5.74
N VAL A 73 18.66 4.42 6.44
CA VAL A 73 17.34 5.02 6.24
C VAL A 73 17.55 6.49 5.91
N VAL A 74 17.11 6.93 4.73
CA VAL A 74 17.23 8.32 4.27
C VAL A 74 15.89 9.02 4.46
N MET A 75 15.87 10.09 5.24
CA MET A 75 14.68 10.91 5.44
C MET A 75 14.70 12.09 4.45
N GLN A 76 13.64 12.22 3.65
CA GLN A 76 13.53 13.27 2.62
C GLN A 76 12.39 14.23 2.97
N ASN A 77 12.67 15.53 2.99
CA ASN A 77 11.65 16.59 3.20
C ASN A 77 11.54 17.60 2.06
N GLN A 78 12.23 17.37 0.94
CA GLN A 78 12.19 18.23 -0.25
C GLN A 78 11.10 17.78 -1.25
N THR A 79 10.06 17.11 -0.75
CA THR A 79 8.94 16.61 -1.54
C THR A 79 7.63 16.75 -0.78
N THR A 80 6.55 17.02 -1.50
CA THR A 80 5.19 17.03 -0.98
C THR A 80 4.48 15.69 -1.15
N VAL A 81 5.17 14.70 -1.74
CA VAL A 81 4.69 13.33 -1.88
C VAL A 81 4.83 12.60 -0.54
N SER A 82 3.75 11.98 -0.09
CA SER A 82 3.74 11.05 1.03
C SER A 82 4.02 9.65 0.52
N ASN A 83 5.24 9.16 0.74
CA ASN A 83 5.62 7.82 0.36
C ASN A 83 6.86 7.33 1.15
N ALA A 84 7.15 6.06 1.05
CA ALA A 84 8.43 5.49 1.38
C ALA A 84 8.70 4.27 0.49
N PHE A 85 9.95 3.81 0.48
CA PHE A 85 10.28 2.56 -0.20
C PHE A 85 11.58 1.97 0.34
N VAL A 86 11.74 0.68 0.14
CA VAL A 86 13.00 -0.05 0.31
C VAL A 86 13.53 -0.47 -1.05
N THR A 87 14.78 -0.14 -1.34
CA THR A 87 15.47 -0.58 -2.56
C THR A 87 16.59 -1.57 -2.24
N PHE A 88 16.92 -2.40 -3.23
CA PHE A 88 18.03 -3.34 -3.18
C PHE A 88 19.35 -2.72 -3.65
N LEU A 89 19.30 -1.69 -4.50
CA LEU A 89 20.49 -1.17 -5.19
C LEU A 89 20.50 0.38 -5.20
N PRO A 90 21.36 1.02 -4.38
CA PRO A 90 22.00 0.44 -3.18
C PRO A 90 20.95 0.03 -2.14
N ARG A 91 21.29 -0.87 -1.20
CA ARG A 91 20.34 -1.32 -0.17
C ARG A 91 20.14 -0.25 0.90
N HIS A 92 18.99 0.43 0.84
CA HIS A 92 18.55 1.40 1.83
C HIS A 92 17.02 1.55 1.79
N ALA A 93 16.47 2.18 2.84
CA ALA A 93 15.10 2.67 2.84
C ALA A 93 15.10 4.19 2.66
N GLU A 94 14.08 4.73 1.99
CA GLU A 94 13.84 6.18 1.89
C GLU A 94 12.45 6.52 2.43
N PHE A 95 12.39 7.43 3.40
CA PHE A 95 11.16 7.88 4.05
C PHE A 95 10.89 9.33 3.67
N PHE A 96 9.76 9.62 3.03
CA PHE A 96 9.36 11.00 2.78
C PHE A 96 8.64 11.52 4.01
N THR A 97 9.15 12.58 4.63
CA THR A 97 8.66 13.04 5.92
C THR A 97 7.33 13.78 5.85
N THR A 98 6.86 14.10 4.65
CA THR A 98 5.56 14.75 4.43
C THR A 98 4.45 13.76 4.70
N PRO A 99 3.68 13.92 5.80
CA PRO A 99 2.67 12.95 6.18
C PRO A 99 1.50 12.94 5.21
N ASP A 100 0.93 11.74 4.98
CA ASP A 100 -0.36 11.62 4.32
C ASP A 100 -1.40 12.36 5.17
N GLN A 101 -2.12 13.29 4.55
CA GLN A 101 -3.17 14.10 5.19
C GLN A 101 -4.53 13.40 5.14
N GLY A 102 -4.62 12.24 4.49
CA GLY A 102 -5.81 11.40 4.45
C GLY A 102 -6.07 10.63 5.75
N GLN A 103 -7.28 10.08 5.87
CA GLN A 103 -7.68 9.21 7.00
C GLN A 103 -7.14 7.78 6.86
N GLY A 104 -6.31 7.51 5.83
CA GLY A 104 -5.86 6.17 5.44
C GLY A 104 -4.94 5.49 6.45
N LEU A 105 -4.31 6.25 7.35
CA LEU A 105 -3.40 5.75 8.40
C LEU A 105 -4.06 5.68 9.79
N GLY A 106 -5.29 6.18 9.90
CA GLY A 106 -5.99 6.28 11.18
C GLY A 106 -5.25 7.24 12.12
N THR A 107 -4.97 6.79 13.34
CA THR A 107 -4.33 7.62 14.38
C THR A 107 -2.84 7.33 14.59
N VAL A 108 -2.22 6.57 13.69
CA VAL A 108 -0.78 6.28 13.77
C VAL A 108 0.00 7.46 13.21
N ASP A 109 1.04 7.86 13.94
CA ASP A 109 1.99 8.85 13.43
C ASP A 109 2.62 8.33 12.13
N TRP A 110 2.71 9.21 11.12
CA TRP A 110 3.20 8.88 9.79
C TRP A 110 4.55 8.16 9.78
N LEU A 111 5.57 8.72 10.44
CA LEU A 111 6.92 8.14 10.41
C LEU A 111 6.96 6.81 11.19
N ASP A 112 6.19 6.69 12.27
CA ASP A 112 6.08 5.43 13.00
C ASP A 112 5.38 4.35 12.14
N GLY A 113 4.39 4.73 11.34
CA GLY A 113 3.73 3.86 10.35
C GLY A 113 4.71 3.40 9.27
N LEU A 114 5.47 4.34 8.68
CA LEU A 114 6.52 4.03 7.70
C LEU A 114 7.58 3.10 8.27
N VAL A 115 8.05 3.35 9.50
CA VAL A 115 9.03 2.49 10.16
C VAL A 115 8.55 1.05 10.20
N VAL A 116 7.31 0.80 10.64
CA VAL A 116 6.82 -0.59 10.72
C VAL A 116 6.59 -1.19 9.34
N HIS A 117 5.99 -0.44 8.42
CA HIS A 117 5.66 -0.96 7.08
C HIS A 117 6.92 -1.26 6.26
N GLU A 118 7.80 -0.27 6.11
CA GLU A 118 8.99 -0.41 5.26
C GLU A 118 10.02 -1.35 5.87
N PHE A 119 10.17 -1.35 7.20
CA PHE A 119 11.08 -2.30 7.83
C PHE A 119 10.61 -3.75 7.66
N ARG A 120 9.30 -3.97 7.53
CA ARG A 120 8.78 -5.28 7.15
C ARG A 120 9.25 -5.73 5.77
N HIS A 121 9.31 -4.82 4.80
CA HIS A 121 9.90 -5.13 3.49
C HIS A 121 11.39 -5.48 3.60
N VAL A 122 12.16 -4.79 4.46
CA VAL A 122 13.57 -5.16 4.74
C VAL A 122 13.66 -6.62 5.23
N ASN A 123 12.79 -7.02 6.16
CA ASN A 123 12.75 -8.40 6.67
C ASN A 123 12.30 -9.41 5.61
N GLN A 124 11.31 -9.07 4.77
CA GLN A 124 10.89 -9.91 3.64
C GLN A 124 12.03 -10.10 2.62
N PHE A 125 12.82 -9.07 2.36
CA PHE A 125 13.98 -9.13 1.47
C PHE A 125 15.14 -9.92 2.09
N ASP A 126 15.40 -9.74 3.37
CA ASP A 126 16.42 -10.55 4.06
C ASP A 126 15.99 -12.03 4.17
N LYS A 127 14.69 -12.33 4.22
CA LYS A 127 14.16 -13.71 4.10
C LYS A 127 14.52 -14.35 2.76
N ALA A 128 14.57 -13.57 1.68
CA ALA A 128 14.96 -14.07 0.36
C ALA A 128 16.45 -14.42 0.22
N ARG A 129 17.30 -14.12 1.22
CA ARG A 129 18.74 -14.46 1.22
C ARG A 129 19.03 -15.92 1.56
N GLN A 130 18.01 -16.72 1.86
CA GLN A 130 18.13 -18.14 2.16
C GLN A 130 17.90 -19.01 0.91
N GLY A 131 18.08 -20.33 1.05
CA GLY A 131 17.85 -21.27 -0.05
C GLY A 131 18.67 -20.89 -1.29
N PHE A 132 17.99 -20.74 -2.42
CA PHE A 132 18.60 -20.31 -3.67
C PHE A 132 19.23 -18.90 -3.60
N GLY A 133 18.70 -18.02 -2.75
CA GLY A 133 19.28 -16.70 -2.48
C GLY A 133 20.72 -16.74 -1.99
N ARG A 134 21.14 -17.82 -1.30
CA ARG A 134 22.54 -18.02 -0.87
C ARG A 134 23.52 -18.16 -2.03
N VAL A 135 23.02 -18.51 -3.22
CA VAL A 135 23.81 -18.67 -4.44
C VAL A 135 23.83 -17.38 -5.25
N VAL A 136 22.67 -16.76 -5.47
CA VAL A 136 22.59 -15.57 -6.35
C VAL A 136 23.02 -14.27 -5.72
N VAL A 137 22.85 -14.09 -4.40
CA VAL A 137 23.24 -12.84 -3.73
C VAL A 137 24.75 -12.61 -3.77
N PRO A 138 25.62 -13.61 -3.50
CA PRO A 138 27.06 -13.43 -3.67
C PRO A 138 27.48 -13.12 -5.12
N LEU A 139 26.73 -13.60 -6.12
CA LEU A 139 27.05 -13.45 -7.53
C LEU A 139 26.57 -12.11 -8.13
N LEU A 140 25.37 -11.67 -7.76
CA LEU A 140 24.68 -10.52 -8.35
C LEU A 140 24.51 -9.35 -7.38
N GLY A 141 25.06 -9.47 -6.16
CA GLY A 141 24.78 -8.55 -5.06
C GLY A 141 23.31 -8.57 -4.65
N ASP A 142 22.83 -7.46 -4.09
CA ASP A 142 21.44 -7.33 -3.65
C ASP A 142 20.44 -7.35 -4.81
N GLY A 143 20.87 -7.13 -6.06
CA GLY A 143 20.04 -7.33 -7.25
C GLY A 143 19.56 -8.77 -7.44
N GLY A 144 20.29 -9.76 -6.89
CA GLY A 144 19.86 -11.16 -6.89
C GLY A 144 18.59 -11.44 -6.07
N LEU A 145 18.23 -10.55 -5.14
CA LEU A 145 17.00 -10.65 -4.36
C LEU A 145 15.76 -10.40 -5.21
N GLY A 146 15.84 -9.50 -6.18
CA GLY A 146 14.76 -9.24 -7.13
C GLY A 146 14.40 -10.50 -7.92
N VAL A 147 15.41 -11.27 -8.36
CA VAL A 147 15.22 -12.54 -9.07
C VAL A 147 14.53 -13.60 -8.19
N ALA A 148 14.95 -13.73 -6.94
CA ALA A 148 14.35 -14.69 -6.02
C ALA A 148 12.92 -14.31 -5.60
N ALA A 149 12.58 -13.02 -5.65
CA ALA A 149 11.28 -12.49 -5.22
C ALA A 149 10.19 -12.51 -6.31
N VAL A 150 10.53 -12.72 -7.59
CA VAL A 150 9.58 -12.62 -8.73
C VAL A 150 8.31 -13.47 -8.56
N GLY A 151 8.44 -14.67 -7.99
CA GLY A 151 7.31 -15.58 -7.78
C GLY A 151 6.46 -15.28 -6.53
N VAL A 152 6.83 -14.29 -5.72
CA VAL A 152 6.06 -13.87 -4.54
C VAL A 152 5.03 -12.81 -4.97
N PRO A 153 3.72 -13.03 -4.73
CA PRO A 153 2.70 -12.07 -5.15
C PRO A 153 2.85 -10.71 -4.45
N GLN A 154 2.58 -9.62 -5.16
CA GLN A 154 2.63 -8.26 -4.59
C GLN A 154 1.71 -8.12 -3.37
N TRP A 155 0.51 -8.71 -3.41
CA TRP A 155 -0.40 -8.71 -2.26
C TRP A 155 0.22 -9.33 -1.01
N PHE A 156 1.13 -10.30 -1.15
CA PHE A 156 1.78 -10.90 0.02
C PHE A 156 2.70 -9.89 0.69
N PHE A 157 3.60 -9.24 -0.07
CA PHE A 157 4.52 -8.25 0.48
C PHE A 157 3.77 -7.16 1.25
N GLU A 158 2.77 -6.58 0.59
CA GLU A 158 2.03 -5.42 1.07
C GLU A 158 1.06 -5.79 2.20
N GLY A 159 0.35 -6.91 2.05
CA GLY A 159 -0.59 -7.40 3.04
C GLY A 159 0.06 -7.82 4.35
N ASP A 160 1.22 -8.49 4.26
CA ASP A 160 1.99 -8.90 5.43
C ASP A 160 2.63 -7.70 6.15
N ALA A 161 3.00 -6.64 5.41
CA ALA A 161 3.40 -5.35 5.97
C ALA A 161 2.25 -4.63 6.68
N VAL A 162 1.05 -4.60 6.09
CA VAL A 162 -0.18 -4.11 6.75
C VAL A 162 -0.51 -4.93 8.01
N GLY A 163 -0.30 -6.25 7.96
CA GLY A 163 -0.43 -7.11 9.13
C GLY A 163 0.54 -6.73 10.25
N SER A 164 1.75 -6.34 9.90
CA SER A 164 2.80 -5.91 10.85
C SER A 164 2.50 -4.53 11.43
N GLU A 165 2.03 -3.57 10.62
CA GLU A 165 1.48 -2.29 11.12
C GLU A 165 0.38 -2.53 12.16
N THR A 166 -0.53 -3.45 11.84
CA THR A 166 -1.64 -3.80 12.72
C THR A 166 -1.12 -4.46 14.00
N ALA A 167 -0.14 -5.35 13.93
CA ALA A 167 0.40 -5.99 15.14
C ALA A 167 1.21 -5.03 16.03
N LEU A 168 2.02 -4.12 15.44
CA LEU A 168 3.04 -3.36 16.14
C LEU A 168 2.68 -1.88 16.39
N THR A 169 1.47 -1.46 16.01
CA THR A 169 0.97 -0.12 16.28
C THR A 169 -0.44 -0.16 16.89
N ARG A 170 -0.87 0.98 17.46
CA ARG A 170 -2.19 1.10 18.12
C ARG A 170 -3.36 1.21 17.14
N SER A 171 -3.14 1.74 15.93
CA SER A 171 -4.16 1.79 14.87
C SER A 171 -3.85 0.70 13.85
N GLY A 172 -2.89 0.93 12.94
CA GLY A 172 -2.57 0.05 11.82
C GLY A 172 -3.74 -0.07 10.84
N ARG A 173 -3.47 -0.21 9.54
CA ARG A 173 -4.55 -0.17 8.53
C ARG A 173 -5.60 -1.26 8.73
N GLY A 174 -5.22 -2.43 9.25
CA GLY A 174 -6.15 -3.52 9.56
C GLY A 174 -7.23 -3.21 10.60
N ARG A 175 -7.05 -2.19 11.47
CA ARG A 175 -8.09 -1.75 12.43
C ARG A 175 -8.95 -0.60 11.93
N ILE A 176 -8.61 0.01 10.78
CA ILE A 176 -9.35 1.13 10.23
C ILE A 176 -10.64 0.60 9.59
N PRO A 177 -11.84 1.00 10.04
CA PRO A 177 -13.10 0.47 9.49
C PRO A 177 -13.25 0.67 7.98
N TYR A 178 -12.67 1.76 7.45
CA TYR A 178 -12.71 2.08 6.03
C TYR A 178 -11.80 1.20 5.17
N PHE A 179 -10.72 0.61 5.73
CA PHE A 179 -9.69 -0.08 4.95
C PHE A 179 -10.26 -1.21 4.07
N GLY A 180 -11.11 -2.06 4.66
CA GLY A 180 -11.74 -3.18 3.95
C GLY A 180 -13.15 -2.88 3.40
N VAL A 181 -13.58 -1.61 3.34
CA VAL A 181 -15.00 -1.27 3.10
C VAL A 181 -15.51 -1.76 1.75
N GLY A 182 -14.72 -1.65 0.69
CA GLY A 182 -15.09 -2.11 -0.65
C GLY A 182 -15.29 -3.63 -0.70
N LEU A 183 -14.36 -4.38 -0.11
CA LEU A 183 -14.47 -5.83 0.00
C LEU A 183 -15.69 -6.25 0.83
N ARG A 184 -15.93 -5.57 1.96
CA ARG A 184 -17.10 -5.81 2.79
C ARG A 184 -18.41 -5.53 2.08
N ALA A 185 -18.50 -4.40 1.37
CA ALA A 185 -19.68 -4.04 0.60
C ALA A 185 -19.96 -5.08 -0.50
N ASN A 186 -18.93 -5.56 -1.18
CA ASN A 186 -19.07 -6.62 -2.18
C ASN A 186 -19.64 -7.92 -1.58
N LEU A 187 -19.04 -8.45 -0.51
CA LEU A 187 -19.50 -9.71 0.09
C LEU A 187 -20.94 -9.59 0.61
N LEU A 188 -21.27 -8.49 1.31
CA LEU A 188 -22.63 -8.26 1.83
C LEU A 188 -23.67 -8.02 0.72
N ALA A 189 -23.24 -7.66 -0.49
CA ALA A 189 -24.09 -7.52 -1.67
C ALA A 189 -24.06 -8.77 -2.56
N ASP A 190 -23.59 -9.92 -2.05
CA ASP A 190 -23.47 -11.19 -2.76
C ASP A 190 -22.56 -11.13 -4.02
N ARG A 191 -21.61 -10.20 -4.03
CA ARG A 191 -20.62 -10.03 -5.10
C ARG A 191 -19.28 -10.66 -4.68
N LEU A 192 -19.13 -11.95 -4.96
CA LEU A 192 -17.87 -12.66 -4.77
C LEU A 192 -17.14 -12.84 -6.12
N TYR A 193 -15.95 -12.25 -6.23
CA TYR A 193 -15.09 -12.44 -7.41
C TYR A 193 -14.15 -13.63 -7.20
N ASN A 194 -13.64 -14.22 -8.29
CA ASN A 194 -12.64 -15.28 -8.18
C ASN A 194 -11.25 -14.68 -7.86
N TYR A 195 -10.33 -15.54 -7.40
CA TYR A 195 -8.98 -15.13 -7.01
C TYR A 195 -8.24 -14.38 -8.12
N GLN A 196 -8.32 -14.89 -9.37
CA GLN A 196 -7.63 -14.31 -10.52
C GLN A 196 -8.10 -12.86 -10.77
N LYS A 197 -9.41 -12.61 -10.71
CA LYS A 197 -9.95 -11.26 -10.84
C LYS A 197 -9.60 -10.37 -9.66
N ALA A 198 -9.58 -10.91 -8.44
CA ALA A 198 -9.18 -10.14 -7.26
C ALA A 198 -7.71 -9.73 -7.30
N VAL A 199 -6.81 -10.59 -7.79
CA VAL A 199 -5.37 -10.30 -7.85
C VAL A 199 -4.97 -9.47 -9.07
N SER A 200 -5.63 -9.66 -10.21
CA SER A 200 -5.31 -8.95 -11.46
C SER A 200 -6.04 -7.61 -11.62
N GLY A 201 -7.00 -7.31 -10.74
CA GLY A 201 -7.83 -6.12 -10.88
C GLY A 201 -9.04 -6.33 -11.80
N SER A 202 -9.87 -5.29 -11.93
CA SER A 202 -10.96 -5.26 -12.90
C SER A 202 -11.23 -3.83 -13.35
N LEU A 203 -11.50 -3.67 -14.66
CA LEU A 203 -11.92 -2.37 -15.20
C LEU A 203 -13.41 -2.08 -14.98
N ARG A 204 -14.19 -3.11 -14.65
CA ARG A 204 -15.65 -3.05 -14.53
C ARG A 204 -16.12 -3.12 -13.09
N ASP A 205 -15.48 -3.95 -12.29
CA ASP A 205 -15.93 -4.27 -10.95
C ASP A 205 -14.96 -3.73 -9.91
N ASN A 206 -15.50 -3.26 -8.78
CA ASN A 206 -14.69 -2.83 -7.65
C ASN A 206 -14.09 -4.05 -6.95
N VAL A 207 -12.86 -4.42 -7.27
CA VAL A 207 -12.12 -5.50 -6.58
C VAL A 207 -11.16 -4.89 -5.56
N PRO A 208 -10.83 -5.60 -4.46
CA PRO A 208 -9.86 -5.09 -3.50
C PRO A 208 -8.50 -4.85 -4.16
N ASP A 209 -7.78 -3.83 -3.69
CA ASP A 209 -6.37 -3.67 -4.03
C ASP A 209 -5.51 -4.74 -3.33
N TRP A 210 -4.21 -4.74 -3.66
CA TRP A 210 -3.26 -5.71 -3.12
C TRP A 210 -3.01 -5.54 -1.61
N TYR A 211 -3.20 -4.35 -1.03
CA TYR A 211 -3.07 -4.14 0.42
C TYR A 211 -4.22 -4.80 1.17
N VAL A 212 -5.45 -4.54 0.75
CA VAL A 212 -6.67 -5.07 1.38
C VAL A 212 -6.73 -6.59 1.18
N LEU A 213 -6.55 -7.05 -0.05
CA LEU A 213 -6.53 -8.48 -0.36
C LEU A 213 -5.46 -9.17 0.46
N GLY A 214 -4.24 -8.62 0.43
CA GLY A 214 -3.10 -9.22 1.09
C GLY A 214 -3.23 -9.29 2.60
N TYR A 215 -3.71 -8.22 3.23
CA TYR A 215 -3.92 -8.18 4.68
C TYR A 215 -4.83 -9.31 5.14
N TYR A 216 -5.97 -9.51 4.47
CA TYR A 216 -6.92 -10.55 4.85
C TYR A 216 -6.37 -11.96 4.59
N LEU A 217 -5.71 -12.20 3.46
CA LEU A 217 -5.12 -13.52 3.17
C LEU A 217 -3.99 -13.88 4.14
N THR A 218 -3.08 -12.93 4.39
CA THR A 218 -1.93 -13.16 5.28
C THR A 218 -2.37 -13.32 6.73
N SER A 219 -3.33 -12.51 7.18
CA SER A 219 -3.88 -12.57 8.54
C SER A 219 -4.70 -13.83 8.77
N TYR A 220 -5.52 -14.27 7.80
CA TYR A 220 -6.22 -15.54 7.87
C TYR A 220 -5.24 -16.70 8.07
N ALA A 221 -4.20 -16.77 7.23
CA ALA A 221 -3.20 -17.83 7.37
C ALA A 221 -2.54 -17.81 8.75
N LYS A 222 -2.16 -16.63 9.26
CA LYS A 222 -1.54 -16.49 10.60
C LYS A 222 -2.50 -16.91 11.72
N ALA A 223 -3.78 -16.55 11.62
CA ALA A 223 -4.79 -16.87 12.63
C ALA A 223 -5.09 -18.37 12.70
N HIS A 224 -5.10 -19.06 11.55
CA HIS A 224 -5.49 -20.48 11.46
C HIS A 224 -4.33 -21.47 11.51
N TYR A 225 -3.13 -21.07 11.11
CA TYR A 225 -1.95 -21.95 10.99
C TYR A 225 -0.75 -21.49 11.82
N GLY A 226 -0.93 -20.47 12.67
CA GLY A 226 0.08 -19.94 13.56
C GLY A 226 0.86 -18.75 12.99
N PRO A 227 1.45 -17.92 13.87
CA PRO A 227 2.11 -16.67 13.47
C PRO A 227 3.33 -16.87 12.56
N ASP A 228 3.92 -18.07 12.54
CA ASP A 228 5.10 -18.43 11.76
C ASP A 228 4.76 -19.11 10.41
N VAL A 229 3.49 -19.21 10.03
CA VAL A 229 3.07 -19.89 8.78
C VAL A 229 3.81 -19.35 7.56
N TRP A 230 3.98 -18.04 7.46
CA TRP A 230 4.64 -17.42 6.32
C TRP A 230 6.16 -17.61 6.34
N ARG A 231 6.78 -17.77 7.52
CA ARG A 231 8.18 -18.23 7.61
C ARG A 231 8.32 -19.58 6.90
N ARG A 232 7.50 -20.56 7.27
CA ARG A 232 7.54 -21.93 6.73
C ARG A 232 7.20 -21.98 5.23
N ALA A 233 6.17 -21.24 4.80
CA ALA A 233 5.81 -21.18 3.38
C ALA A 233 6.92 -20.56 2.52
N LEU A 234 7.57 -19.50 3.01
CA LEU A 234 8.69 -18.87 2.32
C LEU A 234 9.97 -19.71 2.38
N ASP A 235 10.18 -20.49 3.44
CA ASP A 235 11.27 -21.50 3.50
C ASP A 235 11.16 -22.48 2.34
N GLU A 236 9.97 -23.00 2.07
CA GLU A 236 9.75 -23.89 0.93
C GLU A 236 9.87 -23.16 -0.42
N TYR A 237 9.31 -21.95 -0.55
CA TYR A 237 9.41 -21.16 -1.78
C TYR A 237 10.87 -20.87 -2.19
N TYR A 238 11.68 -20.38 -1.26
CA TYR A 238 13.06 -19.96 -1.56
C TYR A 238 14.03 -21.13 -1.81
N ARG A 239 13.63 -22.39 -1.57
CA ARG A 239 14.41 -23.56 -2.00
C ARG A 239 14.47 -23.67 -3.53
N PHE A 240 13.38 -23.33 -4.22
CA PHE A 240 13.31 -23.36 -5.67
C PHE A 240 12.31 -22.31 -6.22
N PRO A 241 12.71 -21.03 -6.32
CA PRO A 241 11.81 -19.92 -6.67
C PRO A 241 11.50 -19.81 -8.19
N PHE A 242 11.94 -20.78 -9.01
CA PHE A 242 11.86 -20.71 -10.47
C PHE A 242 10.65 -21.36 -11.10
N TYR A 243 9.88 -22.12 -10.32
CA TYR A 243 8.65 -22.72 -10.80
C TYR A 243 7.50 -21.72 -10.59
N PRO A 244 6.67 -21.41 -11.61
CA PRO A 244 5.62 -20.40 -11.52
C PRO A 244 4.60 -20.62 -10.39
N PHE A 245 4.46 -21.87 -9.88
CA PHE A 245 3.58 -22.18 -8.75
C PHE A 245 4.35 -22.45 -7.45
N SER A 246 5.64 -22.10 -7.35
CA SER A 246 6.46 -22.33 -6.15
C SER A 246 5.85 -21.69 -4.91
N PHE A 247 5.26 -20.50 -5.01
CA PHE A 247 4.64 -19.83 -3.87
C PHE A 247 3.40 -20.60 -3.38
N SER A 248 2.51 -20.99 -4.31
CA SER A 248 1.33 -21.80 -4.00
C SER A 248 1.72 -23.18 -3.46
N ASN A 249 2.80 -23.79 -3.96
CA ASN A 249 3.33 -25.04 -3.44
C ASN A 249 3.90 -24.89 -2.03
N GLY A 250 4.66 -23.84 -1.76
CA GLY A 250 5.18 -23.56 -0.41
C GLY A 250 4.05 -23.37 0.60
N LEU A 251 2.99 -22.65 0.21
CA LEU A 251 1.77 -22.53 1.00
C LEU A 251 1.08 -23.89 1.21
N ARG A 252 0.99 -24.71 0.15
CA ARG A 252 0.34 -26.02 0.20
C ARG A 252 1.07 -27.01 1.09
N HIS A 253 2.41 -27.05 1.04
CA HIS A 253 3.18 -27.90 1.96
C HIS A 253 3.05 -27.45 3.42
N THR A 254 2.78 -26.17 3.64
CA THR A 254 2.72 -25.57 4.99
C THR A 254 1.33 -25.67 5.62
N THR A 255 0.27 -25.54 4.81
CA THR A 255 -1.13 -25.39 5.26
C THR A 255 -2.09 -26.42 4.66
N GLY A 256 -1.65 -27.17 3.64
CA GLY A 256 -2.51 -28.01 2.81
C GLY A 256 -3.30 -27.25 1.73
N LEU A 257 -3.22 -25.91 1.70
CA LEU A 257 -4.00 -25.05 0.81
C LEU A 257 -3.18 -24.54 -0.37
N ARG A 258 -3.77 -24.54 -1.56
CA ARG A 258 -3.28 -23.67 -2.65
C ARG A 258 -3.72 -22.22 -2.37
N VAL A 259 -3.13 -21.27 -3.09
CA VAL A 259 -3.47 -19.86 -2.93
C VAL A 259 -4.96 -19.56 -3.20
N GLU A 260 -5.57 -20.27 -4.15
CA GLU A 260 -7.00 -20.17 -4.46
C GLU A 260 -7.87 -20.72 -3.33
N ASP A 261 -7.42 -21.79 -2.65
CA ASP A 261 -8.11 -22.37 -1.51
C ASP A 261 -8.04 -21.43 -0.30
N LEU A 262 -6.87 -20.84 -0.06
CA LEU A 262 -6.67 -19.80 0.96
C LEU A 262 -7.64 -18.65 0.69
N TYR A 263 -7.67 -18.12 -0.53
CA TYR A 263 -8.61 -17.07 -0.94
C TYR A 263 -10.07 -17.45 -0.66
N ALA A 264 -10.52 -18.60 -1.17
CA ALA A 264 -11.91 -19.02 -1.00
C ALA A 264 -12.30 -19.20 0.47
N ARG A 265 -11.39 -19.73 1.31
CA ARG A 265 -11.63 -19.86 2.75
C ARG A 265 -11.67 -18.52 3.45
N THR A 266 -10.75 -17.61 3.15
CA THR A 266 -10.75 -16.26 3.69
C THR A 266 -12.03 -15.51 3.34
N MET A 267 -12.46 -15.53 2.07
CA MET A 267 -13.68 -14.83 1.64
C MET A 267 -14.93 -15.39 2.34
N ARG A 268 -15.04 -16.72 2.50
CA ARG A 268 -16.15 -17.35 3.23
C ARG A 268 -16.19 -16.94 4.70
N GLU A 269 -15.03 -16.91 5.37
CA GLU A 269 -14.96 -16.51 6.77
C GLU A 269 -15.31 -15.03 6.96
N LEU A 270 -14.82 -14.17 6.07
CA LEU A 270 -15.16 -12.73 6.09
C LEU A 270 -16.65 -12.49 5.83
N ASP A 271 -17.25 -13.17 4.85
CA ASP A 271 -18.68 -13.08 4.56
C ASP A 271 -19.52 -13.47 5.80
N SER A 272 -19.25 -14.64 6.38
CA SER A 272 -19.93 -15.12 7.59
C SER A 272 -19.77 -14.13 8.75
N THR A 273 -18.53 -13.66 8.99
CA THR A 273 -18.22 -12.73 10.08
C THR A 273 -18.94 -11.39 9.90
N TRP A 274 -18.90 -10.81 8.70
CA TRP A 274 -19.50 -9.51 8.45
C TRP A 274 -21.02 -9.54 8.38
N ARG A 275 -21.62 -10.64 7.93
CA ARG A 275 -23.09 -10.85 8.02
C ARG A 275 -23.54 -10.95 9.47
N ALA A 276 -22.84 -11.72 10.30
CA ALA A 276 -23.13 -11.80 11.73
C ALA A 276 -23.03 -10.42 12.40
N GLN A 277 -21.97 -9.65 12.10
CA GLN A 277 -21.82 -8.26 12.57
C GLN A 277 -22.91 -7.31 12.05
N GLN A 278 -23.38 -7.50 10.82
CA GLN A 278 -24.44 -6.67 10.24
C GLN A 278 -25.80 -7.00 10.89
N ALA A 279 -26.08 -8.27 11.15
CA ALA A 279 -27.30 -8.72 11.81
C ALA A 279 -27.39 -8.26 13.28
N SER A 280 -26.24 -8.08 13.96
CA SER A 280 -26.21 -7.60 15.34
C SER A 280 -26.32 -6.07 15.48
N ARG A 281 -26.41 -5.32 14.37
CA ARG A 281 -26.51 -3.85 14.41
C ARG A 281 -27.97 -3.39 14.48
N PRO A 282 -28.23 -2.21 15.08
CA PRO A 282 -29.54 -1.57 15.00
C PRO A 282 -29.99 -1.38 13.55
N ALA A 283 -31.31 -1.26 13.35
CA ALA A 283 -31.88 -0.94 12.05
C ALA A 283 -31.19 0.30 11.45
N LEU A 284 -30.84 0.23 10.17
CA LEU A 284 -30.20 1.33 9.47
C LEU A 284 -31.14 2.54 9.46
N THR A 285 -30.58 3.73 9.73
CA THR A 285 -31.28 4.99 9.51
C THR A 285 -31.74 5.04 8.05
N PRO A 286 -33.02 5.35 7.76
CA PRO A 286 -33.46 5.54 6.39
C PRO A 286 -32.59 6.60 5.70
N VAL A 287 -31.92 6.20 4.63
CA VAL A 287 -31.11 7.11 3.81
C VAL A 287 -31.80 7.33 2.47
N ARG A 288 -31.58 8.52 1.90
CA ARG A 288 -31.94 8.81 0.52
C ARG A 288 -30.68 8.80 -0.33
N GLU A 289 -30.66 7.95 -1.34
CA GLU A 289 -29.56 7.89 -2.28
C GLU A 289 -29.54 9.14 -3.18
N LEU A 290 -28.36 9.74 -3.33
CA LEU A 290 -28.05 10.73 -4.36
C LEU A 290 -27.27 10.02 -5.47
N ALA A 291 -27.99 9.24 -6.27
CA ALA A 291 -27.40 8.44 -7.34
C ALA A 291 -26.75 9.34 -8.41
N GLY A 292 -25.58 8.93 -8.91
CA GLY A 292 -24.95 9.53 -10.10
C GLY A 292 -25.52 8.98 -11.41
N GLN A 293 -25.01 9.47 -12.54
CA GLN A 293 -25.41 9.04 -13.90
C GLN A 293 -24.33 8.21 -14.61
N ALA A 294 -23.38 7.62 -13.87
CA ALA A 294 -22.29 6.83 -14.46
C ALA A 294 -22.80 5.59 -15.21
N ASP A 295 -22.16 5.27 -16.34
CA ASP A 295 -22.34 3.99 -17.03
C ASP A 295 -21.80 2.84 -16.15
N THR A 296 -22.39 1.66 -16.29
CA THR A 296 -22.04 0.45 -15.53
C THR A 296 -21.00 -0.43 -16.23
N ARG A 297 -20.58 -0.08 -17.44
CA ARG A 297 -19.58 -0.83 -18.23
C ARG A 297 -18.16 -0.72 -17.66
N VAL A 298 -17.84 0.43 -17.08
CA VAL A 298 -16.55 0.73 -16.47
C VAL A 298 -16.81 1.15 -15.03
N PHE A 299 -15.94 0.73 -14.12
CA PHE A 299 -16.09 1.11 -12.73
C PHE A 299 -15.93 2.63 -12.57
N THR A 300 -16.96 3.27 -12.00
CA THR A 300 -16.98 4.68 -11.64
C THR A 300 -17.44 4.81 -10.20
N GLN A 301 -16.77 5.68 -9.46
CA GLN A 301 -17.07 5.99 -8.07
C GLN A 301 -17.22 7.49 -7.85
N TYR A 302 -18.02 7.83 -6.85
CA TYR A 302 -18.23 9.19 -6.37
C TYR A 302 -17.72 9.25 -4.94
N GLN A 303 -16.70 10.08 -4.71
CA GLN A 303 -15.98 10.17 -3.45
C GLN A 303 -16.04 11.59 -2.87
N TYR A 304 -15.80 11.69 -1.56
CA TYR A 304 -15.63 12.94 -0.82
C TYR A 304 -16.78 13.96 -1.03
N PRO A 305 -18.05 13.57 -0.81
CA PRO A 305 -19.16 14.48 -1.00
C PRO A 305 -19.08 15.66 -0.03
N GLN A 306 -19.23 16.87 -0.55
CA GLN A 306 -19.30 18.13 0.19
C GLN A 306 -20.64 18.80 -0.05
N TYR A 307 -21.34 19.22 0.99
CA TYR A 307 -22.62 19.91 0.84
C TYR A 307 -22.42 21.28 0.20
N VAL A 308 -23.17 21.53 -0.88
CA VAL A 308 -23.35 22.89 -1.43
C VAL A 308 -24.59 23.53 -0.80
N ASN A 309 -25.65 22.74 -0.65
CA ASN A 309 -26.90 23.06 0.04
C ASN A 309 -27.66 21.77 0.39
N ASP A 310 -28.87 21.90 0.97
CA ASP A 310 -29.75 20.81 1.44
C ASP A 310 -30.20 19.79 0.37
N SER A 311 -29.89 20.04 -0.90
CA SER A 311 -30.35 19.23 -2.03
C SER A 311 -29.25 18.87 -3.03
N THR A 312 -28.06 19.42 -2.85
CA THR A 312 -26.96 19.32 -3.81
C THR A 312 -25.64 19.11 -3.08
N VAL A 313 -24.92 18.06 -3.48
CA VAL A 313 -23.55 17.81 -3.04
C VAL A 313 -22.59 17.94 -4.22
N LEU A 314 -21.40 18.45 -3.95
CA LEU A 314 -20.26 18.33 -4.85
C LEU A 314 -19.52 17.04 -4.51
N ALA A 315 -19.20 16.22 -5.50
CA ALA A 315 -18.43 15.01 -5.30
C ALA A 315 -17.29 14.90 -6.33
N LEU A 316 -16.27 14.15 -5.98
CA LEU A 316 -15.23 13.71 -6.89
C LEU A 316 -15.71 12.47 -7.63
N LYS A 317 -15.97 12.60 -8.93
CA LYS A 317 -16.18 11.48 -9.84
C LYS A 317 -14.85 11.01 -10.37
N SER A 318 -14.52 9.73 -10.16
CA SER A 318 -13.33 9.10 -10.71
C SER A 318 -13.65 7.68 -11.17
N GLY A 319 -12.89 7.20 -12.13
CA GLY A 319 -13.06 5.87 -12.69
C GLY A 319 -12.04 5.64 -13.79
N LEU A 320 -11.98 4.42 -14.31
CA LEU A 320 -11.01 4.08 -15.36
C LEU A 320 -11.40 4.66 -16.73
N GLY A 321 -12.64 5.12 -16.89
CA GLY A 321 -13.15 5.80 -18.08
C GLY A 321 -13.19 7.32 -17.99
N ASP A 322 -12.88 7.89 -16.81
CA ASP A 322 -13.00 9.32 -16.54
C ASP A 322 -11.71 9.86 -15.95
N ILE A 323 -11.18 10.96 -16.52
CA ILE A 323 -10.26 11.82 -15.75
C ILE A 323 -11.04 12.35 -14.55
N ALA A 324 -10.41 12.42 -13.38
CA ALA A 324 -11.01 12.89 -12.14
C ALA A 324 -11.76 14.22 -12.35
N GLN A 325 -13.04 14.28 -11.96
CA GLN A 325 -13.94 15.41 -12.21
C GLN A 325 -14.67 15.81 -10.93
N LEU A 326 -14.86 17.11 -10.76
CA LEU A 326 -15.81 17.63 -9.79
C LEU A 326 -17.20 17.65 -10.44
N VAL A 327 -18.16 17.00 -9.79
CA VAL A 327 -19.55 16.92 -10.25
C VAL A 327 -20.51 17.36 -9.15
N LEU A 328 -21.57 18.08 -9.52
CA LEU A 328 -22.71 18.30 -8.64
C LEU A 328 -23.68 17.14 -8.81
N LEU A 329 -24.09 16.55 -7.68
CA LEU A 329 -25.13 15.55 -7.57
C LEU A 329 -26.33 16.18 -6.88
N GLY A 330 -27.41 16.33 -7.63
CA GLY A 330 -28.69 16.82 -7.15
C GLY A 330 -29.71 15.70 -6.95
N ARG A 331 -30.87 16.06 -6.40
CA ARG A 331 -32.03 15.16 -6.33
C ARG A 331 -32.42 14.63 -7.72
N HIS A 332 -33.00 13.43 -7.75
CA HIS A 332 -33.46 12.75 -8.97
C HIS A 332 -32.35 12.41 -9.98
N GLY A 333 -31.13 12.20 -9.49
CA GLY A 333 -30.01 11.77 -10.32
C GLY A 333 -29.50 12.86 -11.26
N ARG A 334 -29.74 14.14 -10.96
CA ARG A 334 -29.20 15.25 -11.76
C ARG A 334 -27.71 15.36 -11.50
N GLU A 335 -26.91 14.93 -12.48
CA GLU A 335 -25.46 15.11 -12.47
C GLU A 335 -25.06 16.31 -13.34
N LYS A 336 -24.15 17.14 -12.85
CA LYS A 336 -23.54 18.21 -13.65
C LYS A 336 -22.05 18.29 -13.37
N ARG A 337 -21.22 18.07 -14.39
CA ARG A 337 -19.78 18.35 -14.29
C ARG A 337 -19.54 19.85 -14.08
N VAL A 338 -18.73 20.16 -13.09
CA VAL A 338 -18.30 21.52 -12.73
C VAL A 338 -16.90 21.79 -13.24
N PHE A 339 -15.99 20.83 -13.05
CA PHE A 339 -14.58 20.99 -13.35
C PHE A 339 -13.89 19.65 -13.63
N THR A 340 -12.87 19.64 -14.48
CA THR A 340 -12.00 18.48 -14.71
C THR A 340 -10.66 18.75 -14.04
N LEU A 341 -10.24 17.87 -13.16
CA LEU A 341 -9.08 18.07 -12.29
C LEU A 341 -7.78 17.67 -13.00
N GLY A 342 -6.68 18.31 -12.58
CA GLY A 342 -5.32 17.91 -12.94
C GLY A 342 -4.78 16.80 -12.04
N GLN A 343 -3.47 16.76 -11.82
CA GLN A 343 -2.85 15.81 -10.90
C GLN A 343 -3.16 16.21 -9.46
N GLN A 344 -4.15 15.56 -8.87
CA GLN A 344 -4.61 15.87 -7.52
C GLN A 344 -3.56 15.47 -6.48
N ASN A 345 -3.44 16.28 -5.43
CA ASN A 345 -2.75 15.89 -4.21
C ASN A 345 -3.80 15.69 -3.12
N ILE A 346 -4.09 14.44 -2.75
CA ILE A 346 -4.98 14.06 -1.64
C ILE A 346 -6.43 14.56 -1.83
N PRO A 347 -7.26 13.83 -2.60
CA PRO A 347 -8.61 14.27 -2.93
C PRO A 347 -9.59 14.34 -1.73
N GLN A 348 -9.25 13.72 -0.60
CA GLN A 348 -10.00 13.80 0.66
C GLN A 348 -10.12 15.23 1.21
N MET A 349 -9.21 16.14 0.83
CA MET A 349 -9.14 17.51 1.36
C MET A 349 -9.94 18.53 0.54
N LEU A 350 -10.90 18.07 -0.27
CA LEU A 350 -11.83 18.95 -0.99
C LEU A 350 -12.69 19.74 -0.01
N SER A 351 -12.71 21.06 -0.13
CA SER A 351 -13.55 21.95 0.69
C SER A 351 -14.44 22.83 -0.18
N VAL A 352 -15.68 23.04 0.26
CA VAL A 352 -16.68 23.85 -0.44
C VAL A 352 -17.24 24.91 0.51
N GLY A 353 -17.27 26.16 0.06
CA GLY A 353 -17.82 27.27 0.84
C GLY A 353 -17.79 28.59 0.09
N GLY A 354 -18.74 29.48 0.37
CA GLY A 354 -18.79 30.83 -0.23
C GLY A 354 -18.86 30.83 -1.77
N GLY A 355 -19.49 29.81 -2.37
CA GLY A 355 -19.55 29.64 -3.82
C GLY A 355 -18.24 29.18 -4.47
N LYS A 356 -17.25 28.77 -3.67
CA LYS A 356 -15.94 28.30 -4.13
C LYS A 356 -15.73 26.84 -3.74
N VAL A 357 -14.85 26.20 -4.49
CA VAL A 357 -14.31 24.87 -4.20
C VAL A 357 -12.80 25.02 -4.16
N VAL A 358 -12.15 24.45 -3.15
CA VAL A 358 -10.70 24.52 -2.97
C VAL A 358 -10.16 23.10 -2.80
N TRP A 359 -9.04 22.80 -3.46
CA TRP A 359 -8.33 21.53 -3.32
C TRP A 359 -6.81 21.71 -3.43
N PRO A 360 -6.02 20.77 -2.89
CA PRO A 360 -4.59 20.69 -3.17
C PRO A 360 -4.34 19.98 -4.52
N GLU A 361 -3.46 20.54 -5.35
CA GLU A 361 -2.99 19.89 -6.57
C GLU A 361 -1.48 19.93 -6.72
N PHE A 362 -0.92 18.90 -7.35
CA PHE A 362 0.47 18.91 -7.76
C PHE A 362 0.63 19.78 -9.00
N ARG A 363 1.58 20.72 -8.94
CA ARG A 363 2.08 21.46 -10.10
C ARG A 363 3.56 21.19 -10.29
N GLN A 364 3.97 21.02 -11.55
CA GLN A 364 5.39 21.03 -11.89
C GLN A 364 5.92 22.45 -11.81
N ALA A 365 6.92 22.68 -10.97
CA ALA A 365 7.69 23.91 -11.03
C ALA A 365 8.67 23.85 -12.22
N PRO A 366 9.01 25.00 -12.85
CA PRO A 366 9.95 25.06 -13.98
C PRO A 366 11.34 24.45 -13.71
N ALA A 367 11.70 24.22 -12.45
CA ALA A 367 13.00 23.67 -12.02
C ALA A 367 12.96 22.20 -11.55
N GLY A 368 11.93 21.42 -11.88
CA GLY A 368 11.92 19.96 -11.65
C GLY A 368 11.53 19.48 -10.24
N ALA A 369 11.05 20.39 -9.37
CA ALA A 369 10.45 20.03 -8.09
C ALA A 369 8.91 19.97 -8.22
N SER A 370 8.29 18.92 -7.68
CA SER A 370 6.83 18.85 -7.54
C SER A 370 6.40 19.60 -6.27
N ALA A 371 5.64 20.68 -6.45
CA ALA A 371 5.06 21.45 -5.35
C ALA A 371 3.54 21.28 -5.32
N SER A 372 2.97 21.13 -4.13
CA SER A 372 1.52 21.20 -3.93
C SER A 372 1.11 22.66 -3.80
N THR A 373 0.17 23.12 -4.63
CA THR A 373 -0.39 24.48 -4.55
C THR A 373 -1.91 24.43 -4.38
N PRO A 374 -2.51 25.29 -3.52
CA PRO A 374 -3.95 25.41 -3.47
C PRO A 374 -4.48 25.99 -4.79
N SER A 375 -5.57 25.41 -5.29
CA SER A 375 -6.29 25.89 -6.48
C SER A 375 -7.70 26.35 -6.17
#